data_AF-A0A1H1Q948-F1
#
_entry.id   AF-A0A1H1Q948-F1
#
_cell.length_a   1.000
_cell.length_b   1.000
_cell.length_c   1.000
_cell.angle_alpha   90.00
_cell.angle_beta   90.00
_cell.angle_gamma   90.00
#
_symmetry.space_group_name_H-M   'P 1'
#
loop_
_entity.id
_entity.type
_entity.pdbx_description
1 polymer ?
#
loop_
_entity_poly.entity_id
_entity_poly.type
_entity_poly.pdbx_seq_one_letter_code
_entity_poly.pdbx_strand_id
1 'polypeptide(L)'
;MKPSRPHFPRIPRIAYEGTRSANPLAFRHYNPDEIIDGRTMSDHLRFSIAYWHAFRGVGADPFGPGTIRRPWEKGTDPVSIAKVRMDAAFEFFQKIRAPFWCFHDRDIAPEGRTLAESNRHLDQIVAHAKSLQKATSVKLLWGTANLFSHPRYMCGASTNPDAHVFAYAAAQVKKALDVTKQLGGENYVFWGGREGYETLLNTNLKREQDHLAAFLHLAVDYAKSIGFKGQFLIEPKPKEPTKHQYDFDVASGIAFLRTYGLEKHFKFNIETNHATLAGHTFEHEIEVAAAQKMLGSIDANTGDLLLGWDTDQFNTNVKELTLAMVSILRAGGLGTGGFNFDAKLRRPSIDPADLFHAHIGGMDAYALAFKLARRILAEGKFETFVAERYASFDAGYGRAIEKRRTNFRELNKLVLTKLGEPKPRSGRQEYLENLLNTYLHG
;
A
#
# COMPACT_ATOMS: atom_id res chain seq x y z
N MET A 1 -33.61 -11.88 11.49
CA MET A 1 -32.98 -12.63 10.39
C MET A 1 -32.54 -13.97 10.94
N LYS A 2 -32.82 -15.09 10.24
CA LYS A 2 -32.18 -16.37 10.60
C LYS A 2 -30.66 -16.17 10.54
N PRO A 3 -29.87 -16.65 11.51
CA PRO A 3 -28.41 -16.57 11.40
C PRO A 3 -28.01 -17.28 10.10
N SER A 4 -27.36 -16.54 9.20
CA SER A 4 -26.80 -17.13 7.99
C SER A 4 -25.80 -18.22 8.41
N ARG A 5 -25.70 -19.29 7.62
CA ARG A 5 -24.70 -20.33 7.88
C ARG A 5 -23.30 -19.70 7.74
N PRO A 6 -22.37 -19.93 8.69
CA PRO A 6 -21.03 -19.37 8.62
C PRO A 6 -20.28 -19.89 7.38
N HIS A 7 -19.54 -19.01 6.73
CA HIS A 7 -18.67 -19.29 5.58
C HIS A 7 -17.38 -20.01 5.98
N PHE A 8 -16.91 -19.80 7.22
CA PHE A 8 -15.72 -20.46 7.77
C PHE A 8 -16.07 -21.25 9.06
N PRO A 9 -16.94 -22.28 9.00
CA PRO A 9 -17.55 -22.90 10.17
C PRO A 9 -16.55 -23.52 11.15
N ARG A 10 -15.37 -23.94 10.67
CA ARG A 10 -14.34 -24.61 11.47
C ARG A 10 -13.26 -23.68 12.01
N ILE A 11 -13.32 -22.40 11.68
CA ILE A 11 -12.29 -21.43 12.05
C ILE A 11 -12.91 -20.44 13.05
N PRO A 12 -12.46 -20.44 14.31
CA PRO A 12 -12.93 -19.46 15.30
C PRO A 12 -12.33 -18.08 14.99
N ARG A 13 -12.68 -17.10 15.83
CA ARG A 13 -11.96 -15.83 15.84
C ARG A 13 -10.52 -16.10 16.31
N ILE A 14 -9.54 -15.59 15.56
CA ILE A 14 -8.11 -15.82 15.82
C ILE A 14 -7.69 -15.07 17.09
N ALA A 15 -7.18 -15.82 18.06
CA ALA A 15 -6.73 -15.30 19.34
C ALA A 15 -5.23 -14.95 19.32
N TYR A 16 -4.80 -14.09 20.24
CA TYR A 16 -3.39 -13.96 20.59
C TYR A 16 -3.05 -14.99 21.67
N GLU A 17 -2.05 -15.82 21.42
CA GLU A 17 -1.62 -16.88 22.35
C GLU A 17 -0.14 -16.74 22.76
N GLY A 18 0.57 -15.76 22.21
CA GLY A 18 1.97 -15.47 22.52
C GLY A 18 2.98 -16.38 21.81
N THR A 19 4.25 -16.03 21.97
CA THR A 19 5.38 -16.59 21.18
C THR A 19 5.67 -18.07 21.39
N ARG A 20 5.13 -18.68 22.44
CA ARG A 20 5.30 -20.12 22.74
C ARG A 20 4.17 -20.99 22.16
N SER A 21 3.15 -20.40 21.53
CA SER A 21 2.04 -21.18 20.99
C SER A 21 2.43 -21.99 19.74
N ALA A 22 2.03 -23.26 19.75
CA ALA A 22 2.10 -24.16 18.60
C ALA A 22 0.82 -24.13 17.74
N ASN A 23 -0.21 -23.38 18.14
CA ASN A 23 -1.47 -23.27 17.38
C ASN A 23 -1.22 -22.52 16.06
N PRO A 24 -1.47 -23.13 14.88
CA PRO A 24 -1.27 -22.45 13.60
C PRO A 24 -2.39 -21.44 13.27
N LEU A 25 -3.46 -21.41 14.06
CA LEU A 25 -4.58 -20.46 13.97
C LEU A 25 -4.63 -19.51 15.18
N ALA A 26 -3.46 -19.01 15.58
CA ALA A 26 -3.31 -18.00 16.62
C ALA A 26 -2.17 -17.03 16.27
N PHE A 27 -2.30 -15.79 16.73
CA PHE A 27 -1.25 -14.78 16.70
C PHE A 27 -0.22 -15.02 17.80
N ARG A 28 1.06 -14.82 17.47
CA ARG A 28 2.22 -14.94 18.36
C ARG A 28 2.77 -13.59 18.79
N HIS A 29 2.62 -12.57 17.94
CA HIS A 29 3.16 -11.22 18.15
C HIS A 29 2.07 -10.15 18.08
N TYR A 30 1.07 -10.34 17.23
CA TYR A 30 -0.06 -9.42 17.10
C TYR A 30 -1.07 -9.65 18.22
N ASN A 31 -0.96 -8.86 19.28
CA ASN A 31 -2.04 -8.69 20.24
C ASN A 31 -2.77 -7.37 19.92
N PRO A 32 -3.89 -7.40 19.18
CA PRO A 32 -4.61 -6.19 18.78
C PRO A 32 -5.03 -5.29 19.95
N ASP A 33 -5.27 -5.85 21.15
CA ASP A 33 -5.71 -5.10 22.33
C ASP A 33 -4.54 -4.61 23.20
N GLU A 34 -3.28 -4.94 22.84
CA GLU A 34 -2.09 -4.48 23.54
C GLU A 34 -1.97 -2.96 23.44
N ILE A 35 -1.92 -2.28 24.58
CA ILE A 35 -1.77 -0.82 24.64
C ILE A 35 -0.30 -0.46 24.57
N ILE A 36 0.06 0.31 23.54
CA ILE A 36 1.41 0.79 23.26
C ILE A 36 1.31 2.30 23.00
N ASP A 37 2.06 3.11 23.75
CA ASP A 37 2.06 4.58 23.60
C ASP A 37 0.64 5.19 23.60
N GLY A 38 -0.24 4.66 24.48
CA GLY A 38 -1.62 5.14 24.66
C GLY A 38 -2.63 4.69 23.59
N ARG A 39 -2.24 3.85 22.63
CA ARG A 39 -3.13 3.32 21.58
C ARG A 39 -3.05 1.80 21.50
N THR A 40 -4.09 1.16 20.99
CA THR A 40 -4.05 -0.30 20.77
C THR A 40 -3.10 -0.64 19.64
N MET A 41 -2.52 -1.84 19.62
CA MET A 41 -1.71 -2.29 18.48
C MET A 41 -2.52 -2.32 17.18
N SER A 42 -3.81 -2.62 17.27
CA SER A 42 -4.73 -2.53 16.13
C SER A 42 -4.81 -1.11 15.56
N ASP A 43 -4.78 -0.07 16.41
CA ASP A 43 -4.78 1.34 15.99
C ASP A 43 -3.43 1.81 15.43
N HIS A 44 -2.31 1.20 15.83
CA HIS A 44 -1.00 1.50 15.25
C HIS A 44 -0.85 0.87 13.87
N LEU A 45 -1.23 -0.40 13.73
CA LEU A 45 -1.00 -1.17 12.50
C LEU A 45 -2.13 -0.98 11.49
N ARG A 46 -3.38 -0.79 11.94
CA ARG A 46 -4.52 -0.50 11.07
C ARG A 46 -4.62 -1.49 9.90
N PHE A 47 -4.42 -2.78 10.21
CA PHE A 47 -4.39 -3.82 9.18
C PHE A 47 -5.67 -3.82 8.34
N SER A 48 -5.48 -3.91 7.03
CA SER A 48 -6.53 -3.96 6.04
C SER A 48 -6.41 -5.20 5.16
N ILE A 49 -7.56 -5.70 4.69
CA ILE A 49 -7.63 -6.85 3.79
C ILE A 49 -7.98 -6.39 2.38
N ALA A 50 -7.14 -6.77 1.42
CA ALA A 50 -7.38 -6.57 -0.01
C ALA A 50 -8.52 -7.47 -0.52
N TYR A 51 -9.63 -6.86 -0.92
CA TYR A 51 -10.82 -7.63 -1.31
C TYR A 51 -10.58 -8.47 -2.59
N TRP A 52 -9.82 -7.95 -3.56
CA TRP A 52 -9.53 -8.62 -4.83
C TRP A 52 -8.81 -9.95 -4.59
N HIS A 53 -7.71 -9.97 -3.86
CA HIS A 53 -6.94 -11.20 -3.64
C HIS A 53 -7.66 -12.19 -2.73
N ALA A 54 -8.22 -11.73 -1.62
CA ALA A 54 -8.82 -12.61 -0.63
C ALA A 54 -10.15 -13.24 -1.11
N PHE A 55 -11.00 -12.49 -1.83
CA PHE A 55 -12.36 -12.93 -2.14
C PHE A 55 -12.69 -13.07 -3.61
N ARG A 56 -11.92 -12.44 -4.52
CA ARG A 56 -12.08 -12.63 -5.98
C ARG A 56 -11.00 -13.52 -6.58
N GLY A 57 -9.79 -13.54 -6.00
CA GLY A 57 -8.66 -14.29 -6.50
C GLY A 57 -8.93 -15.79 -6.53
N VAL A 58 -8.71 -16.40 -7.70
CA VAL A 58 -8.91 -17.85 -7.96
C VAL A 58 -7.62 -18.61 -8.26
N GLY A 59 -6.46 -17.95 -8.15
CA GLY A 59 -5.16 -18.57 -8.43
C GLY A 59 -4.94 -18.88 -9.93
N ALA A 60 -5.58 -18.14 -10.83
CA ALA A 60 -5.26 -18.19 -12.26
C ALA A 60 -3.94 -17.46 -12.51
N ASP A 61 -3.21 -17.91 -13.53
CA ASP A 61 -1.96 -17.30 -13.99
C ASP A 61 -1.92 -17.36 -15.54
N PRO A 62 -0.92 -16.77 -16.21
CA PRO A 62 -0.85 -16.77 -17.67
C PRO A 62 -0.77 -18.17 -18.32
N PHE A 63 -0.51 -19.22 -17.56
CA PHE A 63 -0.23 -20.57 -18.06
C PHE A 63 -1.27 -21.60 -17.62
N GLY A 64 -2.27 -21.22 -16.82
CA GLY A 64 -3.29 -22.16 -16.38
C GLY A 64 -4.53 -21.52 -15.74
N PRO A 65 -5.67 -22.24 -15.77
CA PRO A 65 -6.89 -21.79 -15.12
C PRO A 65 -6.74 -21.73 -13.60
N GLY A 66 -7.69 -21.05 -12.95
CA GLY A 66 -7.74 -20.93 -11.50
C GLY A 66 -7.92 -22.27 -10.79
N THR A 67 -7.20 -22.44 -9.69
CA THR A 67 -7.21 -23.63 -8.83
C THR A 67 -8.09 -23.47 -7.60
N ILE A 68 -8.29 -22.23 -7.13
CA ILE A 68 -8.98 -21.95 -5.87
C ILE A 68 -10.47 -21.80 -6.13
N ARG A 69 -11.27 -22.70 -5.55
CA ARG A 69 -12.73 -22.65 -5.63
C ARG A 69 -13.30 -21.86 -4.45
N ARG A 70 -13.90 -20.70 -4.74
CA ARG A 70 -14.52 -19.85 -3.73
C ARG A 70 -15.97 -20.26 -3.49
N PRO A 71 -16.37 -20.73 -2.28
CA PRO A 71 -17.72 -21.24 -2.04
C PRO A 71 -18.83 -20.21 -2.23
N TRP A 72 -18.51 -18.93 -2.08
CA TRP A 72 -19.42 -17.79 -2.24
C TRP A 72 -19.70 -17.39 -3.69
N GLU A 73 -19.03 -18.01 -4.67
CA GLU A 73 -19.23 -17.72 -6.12
C GLU A 73 -20.36 -18.55 -6.75
N LYS A 74 -21.16 -19.27 -5.95
CA LYS A 74 -22.25 -20.11 -6.46
C LYS A 74 -23.53 -19.30 -6.66
N GLY A 75 -24.18 -19.47 -7.81
CA GLY A 75 -25.49 -18.88 -8.11
C GLY A 75 -25.58 -18.46 -9.57
N THR A 76 -26.68 -17.81 -9.93
CA THR A 76 -26.92 -17.27 -11.28
C THR A 76 -27.13 -15.76 -11.31
N ASP A 77 -27.58 -15.14 -10.21
CA ASP A 77 -27.70 -13.68 -10.10
C ASP A 77 -26.38 -13.06 -9.61
N PRO A 78 -25.67 -12.27 -10.44
CA PRO A 78 -24.35 -11.73 -10.10
C PRO A 78 -24.36 -10.81 -8.88
N VAL A 79 -25.47 -10.07 -8.65
CA VAL A 79 -25.58 -9.15 -7.50
C VAL A 79 -25.77 -9.94 -6.20
N SER A 80 -26.60 -10.98 -6.19
CA SER A 80 -26.75 -11.87 -5.04
C SER A 80 -25.44 -12.59 -4.70
N ILE A 81 -24.70 -13.07 -5.71
CA ILE A 81 -23.36 -13.66 -5.52
C ILE A 81 -22.42 -12.66 -4.84
N ALA A 82 -22.38 -11.42 -5.33
CA ALA A 82 -21.55 -10.36 -4.75
C ALA A 82 -21.93 -10.03 -3.29
N LYS A 83 -23.21 -10.08 -2.92
CA LYS A 83 -23.65 -9.92 -1.51
C LYS A 83 -23.16 -11.08 -0.63
N VAL A 84 -23.28 -12.32 -1.10
CA VAL A 84 -22.78 -13.51 -0.37
C VAL A 84 -21.26 -13.46 -0.21
N ARG A 85 -20.53 -13.01 -1.23
CA ARG A 85 -19.08 -12.75 -1.14
C ARG A 85 -18.76 -11.71 -0.08
N MET A 86 -19.51 -10.62 -0.03
CA MET A 86 -19.35 -9.57 0.98
C MET A 86 -19.63 -10.11 2.40
N ASP A 87 -20.65 -10.96 2.57
CA ASP A 87 -20.92 -11.62 3.86
C ASP A 87 -19.74 -12.49 4.31
N ALA A 88 -19.19 -13.29 3.40
CA ALA A 88 -17.98 -14.08 3.67
C ALA A 88 -16.78 -13.19 4.03
N ALA A 89 -16.62 -12.06 3.33
CA ALA A 89 -15.54 -11.12 3.59
C ALA A 89 -15.63 -10.51 4.99
N PHE A 90 -16.81 -10.03 5.39
CA PHE A 90 -17.00 -9.45 6.71
C PHE A 90 -16.89 -10.49 7.85
N GLU A 91 -17.32 -11.74 7.63
CA GLU A 91 -17.03 -12.83 8.57
C GLU A 91 -15.52 -13.04 8.72
N PHE A 92 -14.77 -13.07 7.61
CA PHE A 92 -13.33 -13.20 7.63
C PHE A 92 -12.67 -12.04 8.39
N PHE A 93 -13.03 -10.78 8.10
CA PHE A 93 -12.48 -9.59 8.75
C PHE A 93 -12.63 -9.66 10.28
N GLN A 94 -13.81 -10.06 10.77
CA GLN A 94 -14.05 -10.22 12.21
C GLN A 94 -13.21 -11.35 12.82
N LYS A 95 -13.10 -12.49 12.11
CA LYS A 95 -12.36 -13.65 12.60
C LYS A 95 -10.85 -13.40 12.61
N ILE A 96 -10.29 -12.81 11.55
CA ILE A 96 -8.87 -12.46 11.48
C ILE A 96 -8.54 -11.20 12.30
N ARG A 97 -9.55 -10.48 12.80
CA ARG A 97 -9.40 -9.26 13.60
C ARG A 97 -8.73 -8.11 12.82
N ALA A 98 -9.05 -7.98 11.54
CA ALA A 98 -8.67 -6.83 10.72
C ALA A 98 -9.69 -5.68 10.91
N PRO A 99 -9.26 -4.50 11.38
CA PRO A 99 -10.16 -3.36 11.54
C PRO A 99 -10.57 -2.71 10.20
N PHE A 100 -9.80 -2.94 9.13
CA PHE A 100 -10.02 -2.32 7.84
C PHE A 100 -10.13 -3.30 6.66
N TRP A 101 -10.63 -2.81 5.53
CA TRP A 101 -10.61 -3.46 4.22
C TRP A 101 -10.40 -2.43 3.11
N CYS A 102 -10.00 -2.91 1.93
CA CYS A 102 -9.80 -2.12 0.70
C CYS A 102 -10.50 -2.79 -0.49
N PHE A 103 -10.94 -2.01 -1.49
CA PHE A 103 -11.57 -2.59 -2.69
C PHE A 103 -11.36 -1.77 -3.97
N HIS A 104 -11.35 -2.44 -5.13
CA HIS A 104 -11.76 -1.82 -6.39
C HIS A 104 -13.26 -1.98 -6.61
N ASP A 105 -13.90 -0.98 -7.19
CA ASP A 105 -15.33 -0.99 -7.52
C ASP A 105 -15.79 -2.26 -8.26
N ARG A 106 -14.99 -2.79 -9.20
CA ARG A 106 -15.28 -4.03 -9.96
C ARG A 106 -15.01 -5.34 -9.20
N ASP A 107 -14.35 -5.27 -8.03
CA ASP A 107 -14.16 -6.44 -7.18
C ASP A 107 -15.42 -6.72 -6.36
N ILE A 108 -16.06 -5.66 -5.88
CA ILE A 108 -17.24 -5.78 -5.02
C ILE A 108 -18.52 -5.92 -5.83
N ALA A 109 -18.60 -5.32 -7.04
CA ALA A 109 -19.81 -5.36 -7.85
C ALA A 109 -19.55 -5.84 -9.29
N PRO A 110 -20.49 -6.61 -9.89
CA PRO A 110 -20.40 -7.01 -11.28
C PRO A 110 -20.65 -5.82 -12.22
N GLU A 111 -19.89 -5.75 -13.31
CA GLU A 111 -20.16 -4.79 -14.38
C GLU A 111 -21.45 -5.16 -15.13
N GLY A 112 -22.29 -4.17 -15.44
CA GLY A 112 -23.47 -4.32 -16.29
C GLY A 112 -23.15 -4.06 -17.77
N ARG A 113 -24.19 -4.09 -18.62
CA ARG A 113 -24.06 -3.81 -20.06
C ARG A 113 -23.83 -2.33 -20.35
N THR A 114 -24.18 -1.46 -19.41
CA THR A 114 -24.01 -0.01 -19.48
C THR A 114 -23.42 0.51 -18.18
N LEU A 115 -22.78 1.69 -18.22
CA LEU A 115 -22.28 2.33 -17.00
C LEU A 115 -23.40 2.58 -15.98
N ALA A 116 -24.61 2.94 -16.43
CA ALA A 116 -25.75 3.13 -15.54
C ALA A 116 -26.16 1.84 -14.82
N GLU A 117 -26.11 0.70 -15.51
CA GLU A 117 -26.37 -0.61 -14.91
C GLU A 117 -25.26 -1.02 -13.92
N SER A 118 -23.98 -0.85 -14.30
CA SER A 118 -22.85 -1.07 -13.39
C SER A 118 -22.97 -0.24 -12.12
N ASN A 119 -23.35 1.03 -12.24
CA ASN A 119 -23.56 1.91 -11.10
C ASN A 119 -24.70 1.43 -10.19
N ARG A 120 -25.82 0.96 -10.77
CA ARG A 120 -26.92 0.37 -9.99
C ARG A 120 -26.52 -0.90 -9.24
N HIS A 121 -25.70 -1.76 -9.86
CA HIS A 121 -25.17 -2.94 -9.17
C HIS A 121 -24.26 -2.53 -8.00
N LEU A 122 -23.34 -1.60 -8.25
CA LEU A 122 -22.44 -1.08 -7.23
C LEU A 122 -23.20 -0.45 -6.05
N ASP A 123 -24.25 0.33 -6.32
CA ASP A 123 -25.10 0.93 -5.28
C ASP A 123 -25.74 -0.11 -4.35
N GLN A 124 -26.20 -1.22 -4.90
CA GLN A 124 -26.77 -2.32 -4.11
C GLN A 124 -25.74 -2.99 -3.21
N ILE A 125 -24.52 -3.18 -3.70
CA ILE A 125 -23.45 -3.79 -2.91
C ILE A 125 -22.92 -2.83 -1.85
N VAL A 126 -22.80 -1.54 -2.17
CA VAL A 126 -22.36 -0.50 -1.23
C VAL A 126 -23.39 -0.32 -0.10
N ALA A 127 -24.69 -0.38 -0.39
CA ALA A 127 -25.71 -0.39 0.64
C ALA A 127 -25.56 -1.58 1.59
N HIS A 128 -25.27 -2.77 1.05
CA HIS A 128 -25.02 -3.99 1.83
C HIS A 128 -23.74 -3.88 2.68
N ALA A 129 -22.63 -3.46 2.09
CA ALA A 129 -21.36 -3.25 2.80
C ALA A 129 -21.51 -2.24 3.94
N LYS A 130 -22.24 -1.14 3.73
CA LYS A 130 -22.53 -0.15 4.79
C LYS A 130 -23.29 -0.78 5.97
N SER A 131 -24.23 -1.68 5.70
CA SER A 131 -24.96 -2.39 6.75
C SER A 131 -24.04 -3.32 7.55
N LEU A 132 -23.11 -4.00 6.88
CA LEU A 132 -22.12 -4.87 7.49
C LEU A 132 -21.10 -4.07 8.32
N GLN A 133 -20.57 -2.95 7.81
CA GLN A 133 -19.68 -2.06 8.58
C GLN A 133 -20.34 -1.59 9.88
N LYS A 134 -21.64 -1.26 9.85
CA LYS A 134 -22.39 -0.91 11.06
C LYS A 134 -22.52 -2.08 12.03
N ALA A 135 -22.68 -3.31 11.53
CA ALA A 135 -22.85 -4.50 12.34
C ALA A 135 -21.53 -5.03 12.95
N THR A 136 -20.39 -4.81 12.28
CA THR A 136 -19.10 -5.40 12.64
C THR A 136 -18.07 -4.40 13.16
N SER A 137 -18.32 -3.10 12.98
CA SER A 137 -17.37 -2.00 13.22
C SER A 137 -16.13 -1.99 12.32
N VAL A 138 -16.08 -2.87 11.30
CA VAL A 138 -15.02 -2.84 10.27
C VAL A 138 -15.16 -1.57 9.43
N LYS A 139 -14.04 -0.92 9.12
CA LYS A 139 -13.99 0.38 8.42
C LYS A 139 -13.33 0.24 7.05
N LEU A 140 -13.63 1.17 6.15
CA LEU A 140 -12.97 1.22 4.85
C LEU A 140 -11.66 2.02 4.97
N LEU A 141 -10.51 1.40 4.68
CA LEU A 141 -9.25 2.15 4.65
C LEU A 141 -9.21 3.01 3.39
N TRP A 142 -9.47 2.40 2.24
CA TRP A 142 -9.63 3.09 0.97
C TRP A 142 -10.44 2.29 -0.04
N GLY A 143 -11.02 3.02 -1.00
CA GLY A 143 -11.55 2.43 -2.23
C GLY A 143 -10.81 2.99 -3.44
N THR A 144 -10.95 2.31 -4.57
CA THR A 144 -10.34 2.70 -5.86
C THR A 144 -11.21 2.22 -7.03
N ALA A 145 -10.88 2.65 -8.24
CA ALA A 145 -11.50 2.21 -9.48
C ALA A 145 -10.59 1.22 -10.22
N ASN A 146 -11.11 0.06 -10.60
CA ASN A 146 -10.38 -0.82 -11.52
C ASN A 146 -10.48 -0.26 -12.95
N LEU A 147 -9.44 0.47 -13.34
CA LEU A 147 -9.30 1.10 -14.66
C LEU A 147 -8.31 0.33 -15.56
N PHE A 148 -8.15 -0.98 -15.35
CA PHE A 148 -7.08 -1.75 -15.99
C PHE A 148 -7.48 -3.14 -16.49
N SER A 149 -8.54 -3.75 -15.93
CA SER A 149 -8.95 -5.10 -16.31
C SER A 149 -9.83 -5.15 -17.58
N HIS A 150 -10.75 -4.20 -17.76
CA HIS A 150 -11.68 -4.25 -18.89
C HIS A 150 -10.96 -3.92 -20.21
N PRO A 151 -11.25 -4.61 -21.34
CA PRO A 151 -10.60 -4.37 -22.64
C PRO A 151 -10.56 -2.91 -23.11
N ARG A 152 -11.57 -2.11 -22.74
CA ARG A 152 -11.62 -0.66 -23.02
C ARG A 152 -10.39 0.11 -22.55
N TYR A 153 -9.69 -0.39 -21.53
CA TYR A 153 -8.50 0.25 -20.94
C TYR A 153 -7.17 -0.32 -21.47
N MET A 154 -7.19 -1.17 -22.50
CA MET A 154 -5.97 -1.84 -23.00
C MET A 154 -4.87 -0.87 -23.45
N CYS A 155 -5.23 0.37 -23.82
CA CYS A 155 -4.28 1.43 -24.21
C CYS A 155 -4.21 2.58 -23.18
N GLY A 156 -4.54 2.32 -21.92
CA GLY A 156 -4.59 3.34 -20.86
C GLY A 156 -6.01 3.73 -20.47
N ALA A 157 -6.14 4.48 -19.38
CA ALA A 157 -7.42 5.00 -18.91
C ALA A 157 -7.44 6.52 -19.05
N SER A 158 -6.75 7.24 -18.17
CA SER A 158 -6.52 8.68 -18.34
C SER A 158 -5.40 8.98 -19.35
N THR A 159 -4.50 8.03 -19.59
CA THR A 159 -3.46 8.14 -20.62
C THR A 159 -3.90 7.58 -21.96
N ASN A 160 -5.17 7.20 -22.12
CA ASN A 160 -5.65 6.61 -23.37
C ASN A 160 -5.57 7.62 -24.54
N PRO A 161 -5.15 7.19 -25.74
CA PRO A 161 -5.17 8.05 -26.93
C PRO A 161 -6.60 8.39 -27.41
N ASP A 162 -7.63 7.68 -26.95
CA ASP A 162 -9.04 7.97 -27.20
C ASP A 162 -9.68 8.73 -26.02
N ALA A 163 -10.12 9.97 -26.29
CA ALA A 163 -10.79 10.84 -25.33
C ALA A 163 -12.12 10.25 -24.79
N HIS A 164 -12.78 9.35 -25.51
CA HIS A 164 -13.97 8.66 -25.01
C HIS A 164 -13.62 7.71 -23.85
N VAL A 165 -12.49 7.01 -23.94
CA VAL A 165 -12.01 6.14 -22.85
C VAL A 165 -11.64 6.98 -21.61
N PHE A 166 -10.98 8.13 -21.81
CA PHE A 166 -10.73 9.09 -20.74
C PHE A 166 -12.03 9.49 -20.02
N ALA A 167 -13.07 9.85 -20.78
CA ALA A 167 -14.36 10.25 -20.22
C ALA A 167 -15.04 9.11 -19.44
N TYR A 168 -14.94 7.86 -19.94
CA TYR A 168 -15.47 6.69 -19.24
C TYR A 168 -14.72 6.43 -17.93
N ALA A 169 -13.38 6.49 -17.95
CA ALA A 169 -12.56 6.34 -16.75
C ALA A 169 -12.89 7.40 -15.70
N ALA A 170 -13.09 8.65 -16.12
CA ALA A 170 -13.46 9.76 -15.23
C ALA A 170 -14.84 9.51 -14.59
N ALA A 171 -15.81 9.01 -15.37
CA ALA A 171 -17.14 8.67 -14.86
C ALA A 171 -17.10 7.51 -13.85
N GLN A 172 -16.21 6.52 -14.05
CA GLN A 172 -15.99 5.43 -13.11
C GLN A 172 -15.33 5.92 -11.82
N VAL A 173 -14.27 6.74 -11.90
CA VAL A 173 -13.59 7.33 -10.72
C VAL A 173 -14.52 8.24 -9.92
N LYS A 174 -15.35 9.05 -10.59
CA LYS A 174 -16.40 9.82 -9.93
C LYS A 174 -17.30 8.92 -9.08
N LYS A 175 -17.78 7.81 -9.64
CA LYS A 175 -18.63 6.86 -8.91
C LYS A 175 -17.87 6.17 -7.77
N ALA A 176 -16.62 5.78 -7.99
CA ALA A 176 -15.77 5.16 -6.98
C ALA A 176 -15.53 6.11 -5.79
N LEU A 177 -15.25 7.40 -6.04
CA LEU A 177 -15.14 8.43 -5.00
C LEU A 177 -16.45 8.61 -4.21
N ASP A 178 -17.60 8.62 -4.90
CA ASP A 178 -18.92 8.72 -4.24
C ASP A 178 -19.12 7.58 -3.23
N VAL A 179 -18.82 6.34 -3.65
CA VAL A 179 -19.04 5.16 -2.80
C VAL A 179 -17.98 5.02 -1.71
N THR A 180 -16.73 5.39 -1.97
CA THR A 180 -15.68 5.48 -0.94
C THR A 180 -16.09 6.47 0.13
N LYS A 181 -16.58 7.66 -0.24
CA LYS A 181 -17.14 8.63 0.72
C LYS A 181 -18.33 8.05 1.48
N GLN A 182 -19.27 7.39 0.80
CA GLN A 182 -20.47 6.82 1.41
C GLN A 182 -20.18 5.75 2.48
N LEU A 183 -19.09 4.99 2.29
CA LEU A 183 -18.61 3.94 3.19
C LEU A 183 -17.62 4.47 4.26
N GLY A 184 -17.31 5.76 4.23
CA GLY A 184 -16.40 6.40 5.18
C GLY A 184 -14.93 6.05 4.95
N GLY A 185 -14.52 5.86 3.71
CA GLY A 185 -13.12 5.60 3.35
C GLY A 185 -12.21 6.75 3.79
N GLU A 186 -11.10 6.40 4.43
CA GLU A 186 -10.14 7.39 4.94
C GLU A 186 -9.13 7.84 3.88
N ASN A 187 -8.98 7.08 2.80
CA ASN A 187 -8.13 7.39 1.66
C ASN A 187 -8.80 6.97 0.33
N TYR A 188 -8.24 7.40 -0.80
CA TYR A 188 -8.62 6.93 -2.14
C TYR A 188 -7.34 6.73 -2.97
N VAL A 189 -7.20 5.57 -3.60
CA VAL A 189 -5.97 5.15 -4.28
C VAL A 189 -6.10 5.31 -5.80
N PHE A 190 -4.99 5.65 -6.45
CA PHE A 190 -4.78 5.58 -7.89
C PHE A 190 -3.55 4.71 -8.15
N TRP A 191 -3.78 3.48 -8.61
CA TRP A 191 -2.75 2.63 -9.18
C TRP A 191 -2.87 2.65 -10.71
N GLY A 192 -1.81 3.11 -11.38
CA GLY A 192 -1.77 3.34 -12.82
C GLY A 192 -1.60 2.08 -13.67
N GLY A 193 -2.32 0.99 -13.40
CA GLY A 193 -2.04 -0.31 -14.05
C GLY A 193 -2.03 -0.31 -15.59
N ARG A 194 -2.68 0.65 -16.26
CA ARG A 194 -2.55 0.87 -17.73
C ARG A 194 -2.02 2.25 -18.08
N GLU A 195 -1.68 3.08 -17.10
CA GLU A 195 -1.20 4.45 -17.25
C GLU A 195 0.31 4.42 -17.52
N GLY A 196 0.64 4.07 -18.75
CA GLY A 196 1.99 3.82 -19.23
C GLY A 196 1.95 3.42 -20.70
N TYR A 197 3.00 2.77 -21.18
CA TYR A 197 3.07 2.34 -22.58
C TYR A 197 3.62 0.92 -22.75
N GLU A 198 3.32 0.33 -23.91
CA GLU A 198 3.98 -0.89 -24.40
C GLU A 198 5.12 -0.57 -25.38
N THR A 199 4.97 0.47 -26.21
CA THR A 199 6.00 0.91 -27.17
C THR A 199 6.03 2.43 -27.32
N LEU A 200 7.23 3.01 -27.35
CA LEU A 200 7.38 4.46 -27.57
C LEU A 200 7.03 4.89 -29.00
N LEU A 201 6.98 3.95 -29.96
CA LEU A 201 6.73 4.26 -31.37
C LEU A 201 5.33 4.85 -31.62
N ASN A 202 4.36 4.54 -30.76
CA ASN A 202 2.98 5.03 -30.86
C ASN A 202 2.55 5.86 -29.64
N THR A 203 3.49 6.25 -28.78
CA THR A 203 3.20 6.92 -27.50
C THR A 203 3.67 8.36 -27.55
N ASN A 204 2.75 9.30 -27.27
CA ASN A 204 3.12 10.69 -26.99
C ASN A 204 3.22 10.89 -25.48
N LEU A 205 4.39 10.56 -24.93
CA LEU A 205 4.64 10.50 -23.49
C LEU A 205 4.28 11.81 -22.78
N LYS A 206 4.64 12.97 -23.35
CA LYS A 206 4.32 14.27 -22.73
C LYS A 206 2.81 14.50 -22.67
N ARG A 207 2.10 14.19 -23.76
CA ARG A 207 0.65 14.40 -23.84
C ARG A 207 -0.11 13.48 -22.90
N GLU A 208 0.32 12.23 -22.78
CA GLU A 208 -0.27 11.27 -21.85
C GLU A 208 -0.07 11.68 -20.39
N GLN A 209 1.12 12.16 -20.02
CA GLN A 209 1.35 12.70 -18.68
C GLN A 209 0.53 13.98 -18.41
N ASP A 210 0.35 14.85 -19.41
CA ASP A 210 -0.54 16.02 -19.30
C ASP A 210 -1.99 15.60 -19.05
N HIS A 211 -2.47 14.55 -19.73
CA HIS A 211 -3.81 14.01 -19.52
C HIS A 211 -3.97 13.35 -18.15
N LEU A 212 -2.99 12.56 -17.70
CA LEU A 212 -2.99 11.98 -16.35
C LEU A 212 -3.05 13.08 -15.28
N ALA A 213 -2.26 14.14 -15.44
CA ALA A 213 -2.30 15.28 -14.53
C ALA A 213 -3.67 15.98 -14.53
N ALA A 214 -4.24 16.24 -15.72
CA ALA A 214 -5.58 16.81 -15.84
C ALA A 214 -6.65 15.94 -15.17
N PHE A 215 -6.55 14.61 -15.31
CA PHE A 215 -7.43 13.64 -14.68
C PHE A 215 -7.37 13.69 -13.15
N LEU A 216 -6.16 13.75 -12.59
CA LEU A 216 -5.97 13.84 -11.13
C LEU A 216 -6.46 15.18 -10.57
N HIS A 217 -6.29 16.29 -11.31
CA HIS A 217 -6.91 17.58 -10.95
C HIS A 217 -8.44 17.50 -10.94
N LEU A 218 -9.06 16.88 -11.96
CA LEU A 218 -10.51 16.64 -11.98
C LEU A 218 -10.98 15.83 -10.77
N ALA A 219 -10.23 14.80 -10.39
CA ALA A 219 -10.56 13.99 -9.21
C ALA A 219 -10.45 14.80 -7.92
N VAL A 220 -9.42 15.65 -7.78
CA VAL A 220 -9.23 16.54 -6.61
C VAL A 220 -10.39 17.53 -6.51
N ASP A 221 -10.76 18.18 -7.61
CA ASP A 221 -11.85 19.15 -7.63
C ASP A 221 -13.19 18.49 -7.35
N TYR A 222 -13.42 17.30 -7.91
CA TYR A 222 -14.64 16.55 -7.60
C TYR A 222 -14.70 16.13 -6.13
N ALA A 223 -13.61 15.60 -5.56
CA ALA A 223 -13.53 15.25 -4.14
C ALA A 223 -13.83 16.46 -3.23
N LYS A 224 -13.30 17.65 -3.55
CA LYS A 224 -13.63 18.90 -2.85
C LYS A 224 -15.12 19.22 -2.98
N SER A 225 -15.70 19.12 -4.18
CA SER A 225 -17.10 19.45 -4.45
C SER A 225 -18.08 18.57 -3.67
N ILE A 226 -17.75 17.29 -3.47
CA ILE A 226 -18.54 16.37 -2.65
C ILE A 226 -18.13 16.40 -1.18
N GLY A 227 -17.12 17.18 -0.78
CA GLY A 227 -16.64 17.22 0.61
C GLY A 227 -15.99 15.92 1.08
N PHE A 228 -15.38 15.14 0.19
CA PHE A 228 -14.50 14.04 0.58
C PHE A 228 -13.22 14.60 1.21
N LYS A 229 -12.85 14.06 2.38
CA LYS A 229 -11.68 14.53 3.17
C LYS A 229 -10.56 13.49 3.27
N GLY A 230 -10.75 12.32 2.66
CA GLY A 230 -9.74 11.29 2.68
C GLY A 230 -8.50 11.68 1.86
N GLN A 231 -7.36 11.11 2.23
CA GLN A 231 -6.09 11.35 1.54
C GLN A 231 -6.09 10.68 0.16
N PHE A 232 -5.67 11.39 -0.89
CA PHE A 232 -5.41 10.74 -2.17
C PHE A 232 -4.02 10.11 -2.18
N LEU A 233 -3.92 8.93 -2.77
CA LEU A 233 -2.71 8.12 -2.79
C LEU A 233 -2.37 7.72 -4.24
N ILE A 234 -1.12 7.96 -4.65
CA ILE A 234 -0.53 7.31 -5.84
C ILE A 234 0.15 6.05 -5.38
N GLU A 235 0.00 4.96 -6.12
CA GLU A 235 0.64 3.68 -5.84
C GLU A 235 1.70 3.36 -6.91
N PRO A 236 2.98 3.65 -6.64
CA PRO A 236 4.01 3.50 -7.65
C PRO A 236 4.24 2.04 -8.04
N LYS A 237 4.49 1.81 -9.33
CA LYS A 237 4.93 0.53 -9.89
C LYS A 237 5.73 0.81 -11.16
N PRO A 238 6.83 0.10 -11.44
CA PRO A 238 7.69 0.42 -12.59
C PRO A 238 7.14 -0.05 -13.95
N LYS A 239 6.37 -1.15 -13.93
CA LYS A 239 5.94 -1.93 -15.10
C LYS A 239 4.93 -2.99 -14.66
N GLU A 240 4.46 -3.79 -15.61
CA GLU A 240 3.52 -4.89 -15.42
C GLU A 240 2.11 -4.41 -15.00
N PRO A 241 1.14 -4.39 -15.93
CA PRO A 241 1.17 -5.02 -17.25
C PRO A 241 1.80 -4.17 -18.37
N THR A 242 2.11 -2.89 -18.12
CA THR A 242 2.78 -2.03 -19.11
C THR A 242 4.26 -2.38 -19.24
N LYS A 243 4.90 -2.00 -20.36
CA LYS A 243 6.37 -2.07 -20.48
C LYS A 243 7.04 -1.07 -19.53
N HIS A 244 6.44 0.11 -19.43
CA HIS A 244 6.83 1.18 -18.53
C HIS A 244 5.57 1.87 -18.04
N GLN A 245 5.42 1.94 -16.72
CA GLN A 245 4.34 2.68 -16.06
C GLN A 245 4.88 4.05 -15.61
N TYR A 246 4.06 5.10 -15.71
CA TYR A 246 4.54 6.48 -15.53
C TYR A 246 4.89 6.81 -14.06
N ASP A 247 4.11 6.30 -13.12
CA ASP A 247 4.36 6.33 -11.68
C ASP A 247 5.37 5.24 -11.28
N PHE A 248 6.57 5.29 -11.87
CA PHE A 248 7.57 4.22 -11.84
C PHE A 248 8.05 3.84 -10.43
N ASP A 249 8.38 4.85 -9.62
CA ASP A 249 8.82 4.77 -8.22
C ASP A 249 8.41 6.06 -7.49
N VAL A 250 8.63 6.13 -6.18
CA VAL A 250 8.29 7.30 -5.35
C VAL A 250 9.01 8.56 -5.86
N ALA A 251 10.28 8.47 -6.27
CA ALA A 251 11.03 9.63 -6.76
C ALA A 251 10.42 10.21 -8.05
N SER A 252 10.06 9.35 -9.00
CA SER A 252 9.37 9.70 -10.25
C SER A 252 8.00 10.28 -9.97
N GLY A 253 7.25 9.68 -9.05
CA GLY A 253 5.97 10.19 -8.56
C GLY A 253 6.09 11.58 -7.94
N ILE A 254 7.10 11.85 -7.12
CA ILE A 254 7.36 13.18 -6.53
C ILE A 254 7.62 14.20 -7.64
N ALA A 255 8.43 13.85 -8.64
CA ALA A 255 8.73 14.72 -9.77
C ALA A 255 7.46 15.06 -10.57
N PHE A 256 6.63 14.07 -10.87
CA PHE A 256 5.34 14.25 -11.53
C PHE A 256 4.42 15.17 -10.71
N LEU A 257 4.20 14.86 -9.43
CA LEU A 257 3.28 15.62 -8.59
C LEU A 257 3.71 17.09 -8.45
N ARG A 258 5.01 17.37 -8.30
CA ARG A 258 5.53 18.75 -8.26
C ARG A 258 5.42 19.47 -9.60
N THR A 259 5.67 18.76 -10.70
CA THR A 259 5.58 19.35 -12.04
C THR A 259 4.17 19.87 -12.34
N TYR A 260 3.15 19.15 -11.85
CA TYR A 260 1.74 19.47 -12.10
C TYR A 260 1.01 20.12 -10.92
N GLY A 261 1.72 20.49 -9.83
CA GLY A 261 1.15 21.19 -8.68
C GLY A 261 0.15 20.35 -7.86
N LEU A 262 0.37 19.03 -7.78
CA LEU A 262 -0.48 18.05 -7.09
C LEU A 262 0.11 17.60 -5.74
N GLU A 263 1.33 18.02 -5.38
CA GLU A 263 2.07 17.54 -4.21
C GLU A 263 1.40 17.83 -2.86
N LYS A 264 0.45 18.77 -2.83
CA LYS A 264 -0.35 19.10 -1.63
C LYS A 264 -1.58 18.22 -1.46
N HIS A 265 -1.95 17.47 -2.49
CA HIS A 265 -3.18 16.67 -2.54
C HIS A 265 -2.89 15.18 -2.42
N PHE A 266 -1.71 14.74 -2.83
CA PHE A 266 -1.35 13.33 -2.92
C PHE A 266 -0.22 12.95 -1.97
N LYS A 267 -0.28 11.70 -1.53
CA LYS A 267 0.79 10.95 -0.85
C LYS A 267 0.99 9.62 -1.56
N PHE A 268 1.91 8.78 -1.08
CA PHE A 268 2.18 7.47 -1.67
C PHE A 268 1.59 6.33 -0.86
N ASN A 269 0.96 5.40 -1.56
CA ASN A 269 0.72 4.03 -1.12
C ASN A 269 1.90 3.20 -1.63
N ILE A 270 2.78 2.74 -0.74
CA ILE A 270 4.01 2.04 -1.16
C ILE A 270 3.80 0.54 -1.00
N GLU A 271 4.08 -0.20 -2.05
CA GLU A 271 4.06 -1.65 -2.05
C GLU A 271 5.47 -2.24 -2.12
N THR A 272 5.75 -3.24 -1.28
CA THR A 272 7.07 -3.92 -1.23
C THR A 272 7.43 -4.57 -2.57
N ASN A 273 6.51 -5.32 -3.19
CA ASN A 273 6.81 -6.01 -4.45
C ASN A 273 7.04 -5.00 -5.59
N HIS A 274 6.27 -3.91 -5.63
CA HIS A 274 6.50 -2.83 -6.61
C HIS A 274 7.85 -2.14 -6.41
N ALA A 275 8.24 -1.84 -5.18
CA ALA A 275 9.54 -1.24 -4.85
C ALA A 275 10.70 -2.12 -5.35
N THR A 276 10.67 -3.41 -5.02
CA THR A 276 11.72 -4.36 -5.45
C THR A 276 11.73 -4.58 -6.96
N LEU A 277 10.57 -4.57 -7.61
CA LEU A 277 10.47 -4.65 -9.08
C LEU A 277 11.08 -3.42 -9.78
N ALA A 278 11.11 -2.27 -9.09
CA ALA A 278 11.73 -1.02 -9.57
C ALA A 278 13.25 -1.00 -9.35
N GLY A 279 13.80 -2.00 -8.65
CA GLY A 279 15.21 -2.08 -8.29
C GLY A 279 15.55 -1.42 -6.94
N HIS A 280 14.55 -1.13 -6.11
CA HIS A 280 14.72 -0.48 -4.82
C HIS A 280 14.36 -1.41 -3.66
N THR A 281 14.96 -1.20 -2.49
CA THR A 281 14.44 -1.86 -1.28
C THR A 281 13.14 -1.18 -0.85
N PHE A 282 12.29 -1.92 -0.13
CA PHE A 282 11.07 -1.35 0.43
C PHE A 282 11.35 -0.19 1.42
N GLU A 283 12.39 -0.33 2.25
CA GLU A 283 12.88 0.73 3.13
C GLU A 283 13.26 2.00 2.36
N HIS A 284 13.92 1.87 1.20
CA HIS A 284 14.33 3.02 0.39
C HIS A 284 13.14 3.88 -0.02
N GLU A 285 12.11 3.26 -0.59
CA GLU A 285 10.92 3.99 -1.06
C GLU A 285 10.19 4.68 0.10
N ILE A 286 10.14 4.05 1.28
CA ILE A 286 9.59 4.66 2.50
C ILE A 286 10.41 5.88 2.91
N GLU A 287 11.74 5.78 2.96
CA GLU A 287 12.61 6.90 3.32
C GLU A 287 12.48 8.07 2.34
N VAL A 288 12.41 7.81 1.04
CA VAL A 288 12.21 8.84 0.02
C VAL A 288 10.87 9.56 0.22
N ALA A 289 9.78 8.81 0.43
CA ALA A 289 8.46 9.40 0.67
C ALA A 289 8.42 10.18 2.01
N ALA A 290 8.98 9.61 3.07
CA ALA A 290 9.04 10.21 4.41
C ALA A 290 9.83 11.53 4.40
N ALA A 291 10.99 11.56 3.71
CA ALA A 291 11.82 12.77 3.59
C ALA A 291 11.07 13.93 2.92
N GLN A 292 10.07 13.64 2.07
CA GLN A 292 9.21 14.65 1.45
C GLN A 292 7.88 14.86 2.19
N LYS A 293 7.63 14.18 3.32
CA LYS A 293 6.35 14.17 4.06
C LYS A 293 5.17 13.64 3.22
N MET A 294 5.48 12.77 2.26
CA MET A 294 4.53 12.18 1.31
C MET A 294 4.27 10.70 1.56
N LEU A 295 4.76 10.13 2.67
CA LEU A 295 4.38 8.78 3.12
C LEU A 295 2.90 8.76 3.52
N GLY A 296 2.10 7.92 2.87
CA GLY A 296 0.65 7.87 3.01
C GLY A 296 0.12 6.55 3.55
N SER A 297 0.37 5.44 2.86
CA SER A 297 -0.12 4.10 3.23
C SER A 297 0.85 3.04 2.71
N ILE A 298 0.64 1.78 3.10
CA ILE A 298 1.47 0.65 2.69
C ILE A 298 0.58 -0.49 2.17
N ASP A 299 0.98 -1.05 1.03
CA ASP A 299 0.57 -2.38 0.61
C ASP A 299 1.60 -3.42 1.08
N ALA A 300 1.16 -4.23 2.03
CA ALA A 300 1.94 -5.11 2.87
C ALA A 300 2.08 -6.49 2.23
N ASN A 301 2.99 -6.59 1.27
CA ASN A 301 3.34 -7.84 0.61
C ASN A 301 4.87 -7.99 0.46
N THR A 302 5.31 -8.96 -0.33
CA THR A 302 6.69 -9.11 -0.78
C THR A 302 6.74 -9.77 -2.16
N GLY A 303 7.82 -9.48 -2.88
CA GLY A 303 8.15 -10.15 -4.13
C GLY A 303 9.01 -11.39 -3.94
N ASP A 304 9.49 -11.91 -5.05
CA ASP A 304 10.62 -12.82 -5.08
C ASP A 304 11.72 -12.15 -5.90
N LEU A 305 12.88 -11.91 -5.28
CA LEU A 305 13.98 -11.17 -5.92
C LEU A 305 14.56 -11.88 -7.15
N LEU A 306 14.25 -13.16 -7.34
CA LEU A 306 14.65 -13.95 -8.51
C LEU A 306 13.60 -13.91 -9.62
N LEU A 307 12.40 -13.38 -9.36
CA LEU A 307 11.28 -13.35 -10.29
C LEU A 307 10.97 -11.90 -10.69
N GLY A 308 11.11 -11.59 -11.98
CA GLY A 308 10.92 -10.23 -12.52
C GLY A 308 9.46 -9.82 -12.74
N TRP A 309 8.54 -10.28 -11.88
CA TRP A 309 7.12 -9.97 -11.92
C TRP A 309 6.50 -9.96 -10.52
N ASP A 310 5.25 -9.51 -10.44
CA ASP A 310 4.51 -9.33 -9.20
C ASP A 310 3.95 -10.64 -8.65
N THR A 311 4.48 -11.07 -7.51
CA THR A 311 4.13 -12.34 -6.88
C THR A 311 3.07 -12.18 -5.79
N ASP A 312 2.92 -10.97 -5.24
CA ASP A 312 1.98 -10.57 -4.19
C ASP A 312 2.01 -11.56 -3.00
N GLN A 313 3.20 -11.90 -2.51
CA GLN A 313 3.35 -12.82 -1.39
C GLN A 313 3.12 -12.09 -0.06
N PHE A 314 2.64 -12.81 0.97
CA PHE A 314 2.62 -12.23 2.31
C PHE A 314 4.05 -12.07 2.82
N ASN A 315 4.41 -10.88 3.29
CA ASN A 315 5.75 -10.63 3.81
C ASN A 315 5.92 -11.25 5.19
N THR A 316 6.87 -12.17 5.33
CA THR A 316 7.26 -12.79 6.59
C THR A 316 8.74 -12.53 6.93
N ASN A 317 9.42 -11.66 6.18
CA ASN A 317 10.80 -11.27 6.41
C ASN A 317 10.88 -10.16 7.47
N VAL A 318 11.01 -10.57 8.73
CA VAL A 318 11.04 -9.66 9.89
C VAL A 318 12.18 -8.63 9.80
N LYS A 319 13.33 -8.97 9.21
CA LYS A 319 14.46 -8.04 9.06
C LYS A 319 14.09 -6.85 8.16
N GLU A 320 13.57 -7.14 6.97
CA GLU A 320 13.11 -6.12 6.01
C GLU A 320 12.01 -5.25 6.63
N LEU A 321 11.00 -5.89 7.23
CA LEU A 321 9.89 -5.18 7.85
C LEU A 321 10.34 -4.30 9.03
N THR A 322 11.34 -4.73 9.80
CA THR A 322 11.88 -3.94 10.92
C THR A 322 12.55 -2.67 10.41
N LEU A 323 13.37 -2.76 9.35
CA LEU A 323 14.01 -1.60 8.73
C LEU A 323 12.96 -0.61 8.20
N ALA A 324 12.00 -1.10 7.41
CA ALA A 324 10.88 -0.30 6.92
C ALA A 324 10.09 0.37 8.05
N MET A 325 9.83 -0.36 9.14
CA MET A 325 9.06 0.16 10.27
C MET A 325 9.82 1.20 11.08
N VAL A 326 11.16 1.12 11.17
CA VAL A 326 11.98 2.21 11.76
C VAL A 326 11.74 3.51 10.98
N SER A 327 11.78 3.46 9.65
CA SER A 327 11.49 4.59 8.77
C SER A 327 10.07 5.15 8.97
N ILE A 328 9.07 4.27 8.98
CA ILE A 328 7.65 4.65 9.17
C ILE A 328 7.45 5.34 10.51
N LEU A 329 7.96 4.76 11.60
CA LEU A 329 7.78 5.30 12.95
C LEU A 329 8.53 6.62 13.13
N ARG A 330 9.75 6.74 12.60
CA ARG A 330 10.52 7.99 12.57
C ARG A 330 9.80 9.10 11.81
N ALA A 331 9.07 8.76 10.75
CA ALA A 331 8.25 9.69 9.99
C ALA A 331 6.95 10.13 10.70
N GLY A 332 6.64 9.54 11.87
CA GLY A 332 5.42 9.80 12.63
C GLY A 332 4.24 8.86 12.30
N GLY A 333 4.49 7.76 11.59
CA GLY A 333 3.48 6.79 11.16
C GLY A 333 2.80 7.15 9.83
N LEU A 334 1.71 6.45 9.53
CA LEU A 334 1.03 6.51 8.23
C LEU A 334 -0.16 7.49 8.18
N GLY A 335 -0.43 8.25 9.25
CA GLY A 335 -1.60 9.14 9.30
C GLY A 335 -2.92 8.38 9.13
N THR A 336 -3.65 8.64 8.04
CA THR A 336 -4.91 7.95 7.69
C THR A 336 -4.70 6.62 6.95
N GLY A 337 -3.48 6.31 6.50
CA GLY A 337 -3.15 5.03 5.88
C GLY A 337 -3.02 3.88 6.87
N GLY A 338 -2.63 2.71 6.37
CA GLY A 338 -2.46 1.50 7.16
C GLY A 338 -1.66 0.45 6.38
N PHE A 339 -1.61 -0.77 6.90
CA PHE A 339 -1.00 -1.91 6.21
C PHE A 339 -2.10 -2.75 5.53
N ASN A 340 -2.33 -2.52 4.25
CA ASN A 340 -3.26 -3.33 3.45
C ASN A 340 -2.54 -4.56 2.92
N PHE A 341 -3.02 -5.75 3.22
CA PHE A 341 -2.42 -6.98 2.68
C PHE A 341 -2.81 -7.16 1.22
N ASP A 342 -2.17 -6.41 0.32
CA ASP A 342 -2.19 -6.65 -1.12
C ASP A 342 -1.38 -7.90 -1.49
N ALA A 343 -1.84 -9.03 -0.95
CA ALA A 343 -1.17 -10.31 -1.05
C ALA A 343 -2.19 -11.41 -1.31
N LYS A 344 -1.79 -12.38 -2.14
CA LYS A 344 -2.64 -13.50 -2.56
C LYS A 344 -2.15 -14.83 -2.01
N LEU A 345 -3.12 -15.75 -1.84
CA LEU A 345 -2.78 -17.16 -1.65
C LEU A 345 -1.98 -17.67 -2.83
N ARG A 346 -1.06 -18.59 -2.54
CA ARG A 346 -0.33 -19.28 -3.61
C ARG A 346 -1.33 -20.15 -4.39
N ARG A 347 -1.08 -20.32 -5.68
CA ARG A 347 -1.91 -21.16 -6.56
C ARG A 347 -2.23 -22.56 -5.98
N PRO A 348 -1.30 -23.28 -5.32
CA PRO A 348 -1.61 -24.58 -4.70
C PRO A 348 -2.26 -24.49 -3.30
N SER A 349 -2.35 -23.31 -2.69
CA SER A 349 -3.00 -23.09 -1.37
C SER A 349 -4.50 -22.88 -1.55
N ILE A 350 -5.24 -23.98 -1.62
CA ILE A 350 -6.65 -24.01 -2.03
C ILE A 350 -7.63 -24.13 -0.87
N ASP A 351 -7.14 -24.41 0.35
CA ASP A 351 -8.01 -24.66 1.48
C ASP A 351 -8.47 -23.33 2.10
N PRO A 352 -9.72 -23.22 2.59
CA PRO A 352 -10.19 -22.01 3.25
C PRO A 352 -9.32 -21.57 4.44
N ALA A 353 -8.67 -22.51 5.12
CA ALA A 353 -7.75 -22.23 6.23
C ALA A 353 -6.46 -21.52 5.79
N ASP A 354 -6.01 -21.72 4.55
CA ASP A 354 -4.81 -21.07 4.01
C ASP A 354 -4.97 -19.55 4.01
N LEU A 355 -6.19 -19.04 3.80
CA LEU A 355 -6.49 -17.61 3.90
C LEU A 355 -6.17 -17.07 5.29
N PHE A 356 -6.42 -17.84 6.35
CA PHE A 356 -6.08 -17.45 7.72
C PHE A 356 -4.59 -17.61 7.99
N HIS A 357 -3.98 -18.73 7.61
CA HIS A 357 -2.53 -18.94 7.82
C HIS A 357 -1.69 -17.84 7.17
N ALA A 358 -2.02 -17.46 5.94
CA ALA A 358 -1.31 -16.41 5.20
C ALA A 358 -1.40 -15.04 5.90
N HIS A 359 -2.61 -14.63 6.29
CA HIS A 359 -2.80 -13.35 7.00
C HIS A 359 -2.21 -13.35 8.40
N ILE A 360 -2.29 -14.47 9.14
CA ILE A 360 -1.66 -14.60 10.46
C ILE A 360 -0.16 -14.38 10.35
N GLY A 361 0.49 -15.02 9.38
CA GLY A 361 1.93 -14.87 9.15
C GLY A 361 2.33 -13.42 8.87
N GLY A 362 1.62 -12.75 7.95
CA GLY A 362 1.88 -11.34 7.64
C GLY A 362 1.62 -10.41 8.82
N MET A 363 0.49 -10.56 9.52
CA MET A 363 0.14 -9.73 10.68
C MET A 363 1.14 -9.90 11.84
N ASP A 364 1.56 -11.13 12.14
CA ASP A 364 2.56 -11.38 13.18
C ASP A 364 3.93 -10.81 12.81
N ALA A 365 4.35 -10.92 11.54
CA ALA A 365 5.62 -10.38 11.08
C ALA A 365 5.67 -8.84 11.21
N TYR A 366 4.61 -8.15 10.78
CA TYR A 366 4.49 -6.70 10.95
C TYR A 366 4.38 -6.28 12.43
N ALA A 367 3.65 -7.03 13.25
CA ALA A 367 3.55 -6.74 14.68
C ALA A 367 4.88 -6.91 15.42
N LEU A 368 5.67 -7.94 15.07
CA LEU A 368 7.03 -8.12 15.58
C LEU A 368 7.94 -6.98 15.11
N ALA A 369 7.93 -6.67 13.81
CA ALA A 369 8.71 -5.56 13.25
C ALA A 369 8.39 -4.22 13.93
N PHE A 370 7.12 -3.95 14.23
CA PHE A 370 6.69 -2.78 15.02
C PHE A 370 7.31 -2.74 16.42
N LYS A 371 7.31 -3.86 17.14
CA LYS A 371 7.94 -3.94 18.47
C LYS A 371 9.45 -3.71 18.40
N LEU A 372 10.11 -4.31 17.41
CA LEU A 372 11.56 -4.19 17.22
C LEU A 372 11.97 -2.77 16.81
N ALA A 373 11.27 -2.17 15.84
CA ALA A 373 11.52 -0.81 15.40
C ALA A 373 11.34 0.21 16.54
N ARG A 374 10.31 0.05 17.39
CA ARG A 374 10.15 0.89 18.59
C ARG A 374 11.33 0.76 19.54
N ARG A 375 11.83 -0.46 19.78
CA ARG A 375 13.01 -0.68 20.63
C ARG A 375 14.26 -0.03 20.03
N ILE A 376 14.47 -0.17 18.72
CA ILE A 376 15.56 0.47 17.99
C ILE A 376 15.54 1.99 18.19
N LEU A 377 14.40 2.62 17.92
CA LEU A 377 14.22 4.06 18.04
C LEU A 377 14.37 4.55 19.48
N ALA A 378 13.86 3.80 20.46
CA ALA A 378 13.97 4.15 21.87
C ALA A 378 15.42 4.09 22.39
N GLU A 379 16.21 3.13 21.92
CA GLU A 379 17.62 3.02 22.27
C GLU A 379 18.51 4.04 21.53
N GLY A 380 18.08 4.54 20.37
CA GLY A 380 18.70 5.68 19.69
C GLY A 380 20.10 5.42 19.13
N LYS A 381 20.54 4.16 19.05
CA LYS A 381 21.94 3.81 18.69
C LYS A 381 22.26 4.14 17.24
N PHE A 382 21.34 3.86 16.32
CA PHE A 382 21.53 4.19 14.90
C PHE A 382 21.42 5.71 14.68
N GLU A 383 20.50 6.38 15.35
CA GLU A 383 20.32 7.83 15.30
C GLU A 383 21.56 8.57 15.79
N THR A 384 22.13 8.12 16.92
CA THR A 384 23.35 8.68 17.48
C THR A 384 24.51 8.50 16.50
N PHE A 385 24.67 7.30 15.92
CA PHE A 385 25.69 7.04 14.93
C PHE A 385 25.56 7.95 13.70
N VAL A 386 24.35 8.13 13.18
CA VAL A 386 24.08 9.03 12.04
C VAL A 386 24.36 10.48 12.42
N ALA A 387 23.90 10.95 13.59
CA ALA A 387 24.16 12.31 14.05
C ALA A 387 25.67 12.60 14.15
N GLU A 388 26.45 11.71 14.76
CA GLU A 388 27.91 11.82 14.85
C GLU A 388 28.58 11.83 13.47
N ARG A 389 28.07 11.03 12.53
CA ARG A 389 28.59 10.95 11.16
C ARG A 389 28.44 12.28 10.41
N TYR A 390 27.38 13.03 10.67
CA TYR A 390 27.10 14.31 10.01
C TYR A 390 27.43 15.56 10.85
N ALA A 391 27.96 15.39 12.07
CA ALA A 391 28.20 16.48 13.03
C ALA A 391 29.07 17.64 12.51
N SER A 392 29.88 17.44 11.47
CA SER A 392 30.66 18.53 10.86
C SER A 392 29.80 19.59 10.17
N PHE A 393 28.55 19.26 9.82
CA PHE A 393 27.60 20.20 9.24
C PHE A 393 26.84 21.01 10.30
N ASP A 394 26.89 20.63 11.57
CA ASP A 394 26.17 21.33 12.64
C ASP A 394 26.83 22.63 13.10
N ALA A 395 28.08 22.90 12.70
CA ALA A 395 28.82 24.08 13.13
C ALA A 395 29.74 24.65 12.03
N GLY A 396 30.30 25.82 12.31
CA GLY A 396 31.34 26.45 11.48
C GLY A 396 30.99 26.54 10.00
N TYR A 397 31.94 26.16 9.14
CA TYR A 397 31.78 26.20 7.69
C TYR A 397 30.77 25.17 7.19
N GLY A 398 30.61 24.02 7.85
CA GLY A 398 29.59 23.03 7.50
C GLY A 398 28.18 23.60 7.61
N ARG A 399 27.88 24.28 8.73
CA ARG A 399 26.60 24.99 8.90
C ARG A 399 26.42 26.12 7.90
N ALA A 400 27.50 26.79 7.49
CA ALA A 400 27.44 27.81 6.45
C ALA A 400 27.08 27.20 5.07
N ILE A 401 27.57 26.00 4.76
CA ILE A 401 27.19 25.25 3.55
C ILE A 401 25.69 24.95 3.56
N GLU A 402 25.18 24.33 4.62
CA GLU A 402 23.75 23.94 4.71
C GLU A 402 22.82 25.15 4.60
N LYS A 403 23.19 26.26 5.23
CA LYS A 403 22.41 27.51 5.20
C LYS A 403 22.62 28.32 3.93
N ARG A 404 23.43 27.84 2.96
CA ARG A 404 23.81 28.55 1.73
C ARG A 404 24.40 29.94 2.01
N ARG A 405 25.20 30.07 3.07
CA ARG A 405 25.88 31.30 3.52
C ARG A 405 27.37 31.32 3.18
N THR A 406 27.80 30.46 2.27
CA THR A 406 29.15 30.45 1.74
C THR A 406 29.13 30.16 0.24
N ASN A 407 30.28 30.24 -0.42
CA ASN A 407 30.41 30.04 -1.86
C ASN A 407 31.73 29.31 -2.20
N PHE A 408 31.89 28.93 -3.46
CA PHE A 408 33.08 28.19 -3.91
C PHE A 408 34.40 28.92 -3.67
N ARG A 409 34.45 30.27 -3.73
CA ARG A 409 35.68 31.02 -3.47
C ARG A 409 36.09 30.94 -2.00
N GLU A 410 35.14 31.08 -1.09
CA GLU A 410 35.39 30.99 0.35
C GLU A 410 35.79 29.59 0.78
N LEU A 411 35.11 28.56 0.28
CA LEU A 411 35.43 27.16 0.55
C LEU A 411 36.81 26.79 0.00
N ASN A 412 37.13 27.21 -1.23
CA ASN A 412 38.45 27.00 -1.81
C ASN A 412 39.55 27.65 -0.96
N LYS A 413 39.37 28.93 -0.57
CA LYS A 413 40.33 29.61 0.32
C LYS A 413 40.47 28.89 1.65
N LEU A 414 39.37 28.42 2.23
CA LEU A 414 39.37 27.68 3.51
C LEU A 414 40.17 26.37 3.40
N VAL A 415 40.00 25.60 2.33
CA VAL A 415 40.76 24.38 2.08
C VAL A 415 42.24 24.68 1.90
N LEU A 416 42.58 25.64 1.03
CA LEU A 416 43.97 25.99 0.71
C LEU A 416 44.76 26.55 1.90
N THR A 417 44.09 27.20 2.85
CA THR A 417 44.78 27.94 3.92
C THR A 417 44.62 27.35 5.32
N LYS A 418 43.59 26.51 5.56
CA LYS A 418 43.27 26.04 6.91
C LYS A 418 42.98 24.54 7.03
N LEU A 419 42.28 23.91 6.07
CA LEU A 419 41.81 22.53 6.24
C LEU A 419 42.75 21.48 5.65
N GLY A 420 43.34 21.73 4.48
CA GLY A 420 44.14 20.73 3.77
C GLY A 420 43.34 19.49 3.37
N GLU A 421 44.03 18.34 3.27
CA GLU A 421 43.46 17.07 2.80
C GLU A 421 42.50 16.45 3.85
N PRO A 422 41.28 16.05 3.48
CA PRO A 422 40.36 15.37 4.40
C PRO A 422 40.88 13.99 4.81
N LYS A 423 40.64 13.61 6.07
CA LYS A 423 40.94 12.26 6.57
C LYS A 423 39.75 11.32 6.32
N PRO A 424 39.95 10.16 5.65
CA PRO A 424 38.90 9.16 5.52
C PRO A 424 38.37 8.69 6.88
N ARG A 425 37.06 8.46 6.96
CA ARG A 425 36.36 7.92 8.13
C ARG A 425 35.57 6.69 7.73
N SER A 426 35.66 5.61 8.51
CA SER A 426 34.91 4.39 8.27
C SER A 426 33.40 4.61 8.41
N GLY A 427 32.61 4.01 7.51
CA GLY A 427 31.15 4.00 7.60
C GLY A 427 30.58 2.98 8.59
N ARG A 428 31.40 2.04 9.09
CA ARG A 428 31.03 1.02 10.08
C ARG A 428 29.80 0.17 9.71
N GLN A 429 29.60 -0.11 8.41
CA GLN A 429 28.42 -0.82 7.92
C GLN A 429 28.22 -2.19 8.59
N GLU A 430 29.25 -3.01 8.65
CA GLU A 430 29.16 -4.37 9.21
C GLU A 430 28.84 -4.33 10.71
N TYR A 431 29.30 -3.30 11.42
CA TYR A 431 28.93 -3.08 12.82
C TYR A 431 27.43 -2.74 12.96
N LEU A 432 26.91 -1.88 12.09
CA LEU A 432 25.48 -1.51 12.10
C LEU A 432 24.58 -2.69 11.74
N GLU A 433 24.99 -3.51 10.77
CA GLU A 433 24.28 -4.74 10.40
C GLU A 433 24.29 -5.76 11.55
N ASN A 434 25.43 -5.92 12.22
CA ASN A 434 25.52 -6.78 13.41
C ASN A 434 24.67 -6.24 14.57
N LEU A 435 24.64 -4.92 14.77
CA LEU A 435 23.77 -4.27 15.75
C LEU A 435 22.30 -4.57 15.46
N LEU A 436 21.86 -4.46 14.20
CA LEU A 436 20.49 -4.83 13.80
C LEU A 436 20.18 -6.28 14.14
N ASN A 437 21.12 -7.20 13.86
CA ASN A 437 20.94 -8.62 14.17
C ASN A 437 20.78 -8.88 15.68
N THR A 438 21.41 -8.08 16.55
CA THR A 438 21.16 -8.19 18.01
C THR A 438 19.72 -7.90 18.38
N TYR A 439 19.03 -6.98 17.69
CA TYR A 439 17.60 -6.74 17.92
C TYR A 439 16.73 -7.89 17.42
N LEU A 440 17.07 -8.47 16.27
CA LEU A 440 16.28 -9.51 15.61
C LEU A 440 16.33 -10.85 16.36
N HIS A 441 17.46 -11.19 16.97
CA HIS A 441 17.69 -12.51 17.56
C HIS A 441 17.70 -12.56 19.09
N GLY A 442 17.72 -11.40 19.76
CA GLY A 442 17.72 -11.30 21.23
C GLY A 442 19.11 -11.05 21.78
#